data_AF-A0A258AM00-F1
#
_entry.id   AF-A0A258AM00-F1
#
_cell.length_a   1.000
_cell.length_b   1.000
_cell.length_c   1.000
_cell.angle_alpha   90.00
_cell.angle_beta   90.00
_cell.angle_gamma   90.00
#
_symmetry.space_group_name_H-M   'P 1'
#
loop_
_entity.id
_entity.type
_entity.pdbx_description
1 polymer ?
#
loop_
_entity_poly.entity_id
_entity_poly.type
_entity_poly.pdbx_seq_one_letter_code
_entity_poly.pdbx_strand_id
1 'polypeptide(L)' 'MALGTKNRLHETGVACKTHLREQHGDKLELVNEFIAEVEGTGSKVDLAAWNQFSDLRRNQAEMLQRAEAAFQTWLAGG' A
#
# COMPACT_ATOMS: atom_id res chain seq x y z
N MET A 1 11.66 9.38 -20.57
CA MET A 1 10.93 10.33 -19.70
C MET A 1 9.87 9.57 -18.93
N ALA A 2 10.13 9.14 -17.69
CA ALA A 2 9.19 8.34 -16.88
C ALA A 2 9.25 8.74 -15.40
N LEU A 3 9.40 10.04 -15.12
CA LEU A 3 9.43 10.58 -13.76
C LEU A 3 8.02 10.62 -13.12
N GLY A 4 6.97 10.82 -13.94
CA GLY A 4 5.59 10.92 -13.45
C GLY A 4 5.06 9.63 -12.82
N THR A 5 5.47 8.46 -13.31
CA THR A 5 4.97 7.17 -12.80
C THR A 5 5.57 6.85 -11.44
N LYS A 6 6.86 7.12 -11.22
CA LYS A 6 7.53 6.87 -9.94
C LYS A 6 6.97 7.73 -8.81
N ASN A 7 6.69 9.01 -9.09
CA ASN A 7 6.10 9.91 -8.09
C ASN A 7 4.69 9.46 -7.68
N ARG A 8 3.87 9.07 -8.66
CA ARG A 8 2.50 8.58 -8.41
C ARG A 8 2.49 7.30 -7.57
N LEU A 9 3.41 6.36 -7.82
CA LEU A 9 3.55 5.13 -7.05
C LEU A 9 3.93 5.42 -5.60
N HIS A 10 4.86 6.36 -5.40
CA HIS A 10 5.25 6.76 -4.07
C HIS A 10 4.11 7.44 -3.32
N GLU A 11 3.38 8.37 -3.96
CA GLU A 11 2.19 9.01 -3.39
C GLU A 11 1.09 8.01 -3.07
N THR A 12 0.91 7.02 -3.93
CA THR A 12 -0.06 5.93 -3.75
C THR A 12 0.29 5.09 -2.52
N GLY A 13 1.54 4.63 -2.44
CA GLY A 13 2.04 3.88 -1.29
C GLY A 13 1.86 4.69 0.00
N VAL A 14 2.29 5.95 0.02
CA VAL A 14 2.11 6.82 1.20
C VAL A 14 0.64 6.97 1.58
N ALA A 15 -0.27 7.19 0.63
CA ALA A 15 -1.70 7.31 0.91
C ALA A 15 -2.29 6.02 1.53
N CYS A 16 -1.97 4.85 0.98
CA CYS A 16 -2.39 3.57 1.54
C CYS A 16 -1.82 3.35 2.95
N LYS A 17 -0.53 3.63 3.16
CA LYS A 17 0.12 3.47 4.47
C LYS A 17 -0.51 4.38 5.52
N THR A 18 -0.72 5.65 5.19
CA THR A 18 -1.36 6.60 6.09
C THR A 18 -2.78 6.15 6.42
N HIS A 19 -3.56 5.75 5.42
CA HIS A 19 -4.92 5.27 5.63
C HIS A 19 -4.97 4.01 6.50
N LEU A 20 -4.14 3.01 6.21
CA LEU A 20 -4.04 1.79 7.01
C LEU A 20 -3.60 2.10 8.44
N ARG A 21 -2.68 3.04 8.66
CA ARG A 21 -2.27 3.47 10.01
C ARG A 21 -3.35 4.25 10.75
N GLU A 22 -4.17 5.03 10.06
CA GLU A 22 -5.31 5.74 10.66
C GLU A 22 -6.46 4.78 11.00
N GLN A 23 -6.79 3.86 10.10
CA GLN A 23 -7.83 2.83 10.30
C GLN A 23 -7.41 1.76 11.31
N HIS A 24 -6.13 1.38 11.31
CA HIS A 24 -5.55 0.37 12.17
C HIS A 24 -4.48 0.97 13.09
N GLY A 25 -4.85 2.06 13.77
CA GLY A 25 -3.97 2.73 14.74
C GLY A 25 -3.58 1.84 15.93
N ASP A 26 -4.42 0.84 16.23
CA ASP A 26 -4.16 -0.23 17.19
C ASP A 26 -3.18 -1.32 16.69
N LYS A 27 -2.93 -1.40 15.37
CA LYS A 27 -2.13 -2.47 14.73
C LYS A 27 -1.02 -1.92 13.83
N LEU A 28 -0.37 -0.84 14.26
CA LEU A 28 0.70 -0.20 13.50
C LEU A 28 1.87 -1.14 13.16
N GLU A 29 2.18 -2.09 14.04
CA GLU A 29 3.22 -3.11 13.80
C GLU A 29 2.84 -4.01 12.62
N LEU A 30 1.63 -4.56 12.62
CA LEU A 30 1.09 -5.39 11.54
C LEU A 30 0.97 -4.62 10.23
N VAL A 31 0.55 -3.35 10.29
CA VAL A 31 0.53 -2.47 9.12
C VAL A 31 1.93 -2.32 8.55
N ASN A 32 2.96 -2.12 9.39
CA ASN A 32 4.34 -2.06 8.93
C ASN A 32 4.83 -3.41 8.36
N GLU A 33 4.44 -4.54 8.93
CA GLU A 33 4.76 -5.87 8.39
C GLU A 33 4.13 -6.10 7.03
N PHE A 34 2.83 -5.78 6.87
CA PHE A 34 2.15 -5.85 5.58
C PHE A 34 2.80 -4.92 4.55
N ILE A 35 3.12 -3.69 4.93
CA ILE A 35 3.84 -2.76 4.05
C ILE A 35 5.19 -3.34 3.62
N ALA A 36 5.92 -3.94 4.55
CA ALA A 36 7.20 -4.56 4.29
C ALA A 36 7.07 -5.83 3.44
N GLU A 37 5.93 -6.53 3.49
CA GLU A 37 5.62 -7.65 2.61
C GLU A 37 5.24 -7.18 1.20
N VAL A 38 4.44 -6.11 1.09
CA VAL A 38 4.04 -5.49 -0.18
C VAL A 38 5.24 -4.88 -0.89
N GLU A 39 6.02 -4.04 -0.21
CA GLU A 39 7.20 -3.40 -0.78
C GLU A 39 8.39 -4.35 -0.85
N GLY A 40 8.39 -5.43 -0.08
CA GLY A 40 9.58 -6.26 0.14
C GLY A 40 10.50 -5.67 1.22
N THR A 41 11.17 -6.56 1.94
CA THR A 41 12.14 -6.19 2.98
C THR A 41 13.56 -6.08 2.41
N GLY A 42 14.30 -5.03 2.79
CA GLY A 42 15.73 -4.87 2.49
C GLY A 42 16.04 -4.19 1.15
N SER A 43 17.05 -4.67 0.42
CA SER A 43 17.59 -4.01 -0.79
C SER A 43 16.71 -4.11 -2.04
N LYS A 44 15.51 -4.70 -1.92
CA LYS A 44 14.55 -4.89 -3.01
C LYS A 44 13.19 -4.30 -2.66
N VAL A 45 13.18 -3.04 -2.19
CA VAL A 45 11.93 -2.28 -2.08
C VAL A 45 11.37 -2.06 -3.48
N ASP A 46 10.30 -2.77 -3.79
CA ASP A 46 9.55 -2.68 -5.04
C ASP A 46 8.32 -1.80 -4.84
N LEU A 47 8.51 -0.49 -5.03
CA LEU A 47 7.42 0.48 -5.01
C LEU A 47 6.40 0.24 -6.14
N ALA A 48 6.76 -0.56 -7.15
CA ALA A 48 5.83 -0.95 -8.21
C ALA A 48 4.83 -2.02 -7.72
N ALA A 49 5.06 -2.68 -6.59
CA ALA A 49 4.05 -3.51 -5.93
C ALA A 49 2.81 -2.68 -5.53
N TRP A 50 2.97 -1.42 -5.14
CA TRP A 50 1.82 -0.54 -4.88
C TRP A 50 1.04 -0.16 -6.14
N ASN A 51 1.62 -0.35 -7.34
CA ASN A 51 0.92 -0.13 -8.60
C ASN A 51 -0.32 -1.04 -8.73
N GLN A 52 -0.34 -2.20 -8.07
CA GLN A 52 -1.51 -3.09 -8.08
C GLN A 52 -2.74 -2.46 -7.40
N PHE A 53 -2.51 -1.55 -6.45
CA PHE A 53 -3.56 -0.77 -5.78
C PHE A 53 -3.86 0.53 -6.56
N SER A 54 -2.85 1.10 -7.22
CA SER A 54 -2.98 2.29 -8.09
C SER A 54 -3.61 1.92 -9.44
N ASP A 55 -4.88 1.52 -9.42
CA ASP A 55 -5.61 1.20 -10.65
C ASP A 55 -5.76 2.45 -11.52
N LEU A 56 -5.67 2.25 -12.84
CA LEU A 56 -5.62 3.27 -13.89
C LEU A 56 -6.82 4.24 -13.91
N ARG A 57 -7.86 3.98 -13.11
CA ARG A 57 -9.09 4.77 -13.02
C ARG A 57 -9.08 5.90 -11.99
N ARG A 58 -7.94 6.39 -11.49
CA ARG A 58 -7.87 7.63 -10.67
C ARG A 58 -8.86 7.69 -9.48
N ASN A 59 -9.36 6.56 -8.97
CA ASN A 59 -10.33 6.55 -7.87
C ASN A 59 -9.60 6.21 -6.57
N GLN A 60 -9.20 7.26 -5.86
CA GLN A 60 -8.43 7.12 -4.62
C GLN A 60 -9.19 6.31 -3.56
N ALA A 61 -10.51 6.47 -3.45
CA ALA A 61 -11.32 5.72 -2.48
C ALA A 61 -11.29 4.20 -2.74
N GLU A 62 -11.36 3.80 -4.00
CA GLU A 62 -11.37 2.39 -4.41
C GLU A 62 -9.99 1.75 -4.20
N MET A 63 -8.93 2.52 -4.47
CA MET A 63 -7.55 2.13 -4.16
C MET A 63 -7.37 1.90 -2.65
N LEU A 64 -7.85 2.82 -1.81
CA LEU A 64 -7.77 2.68 -0.36
C LEU A 64 -8.55 1.45 0.13
N GLN A 65 -9.78 1.25 -0.36
CA GLN A 65 -10.56 0.04 -0.04
C GLN A 65 -9.85 -1.26 -0.45
N ARG A 66 -9.16 -1.28 -1.60
CA ARG A 66 -8.38 -2.46 -2.01
C ARG A 66 -7.18 -2.73 -1.11
N ALA A 67 -6.46 -1.69 -0.71
CA ALA A 67 -5.34 -1.83 0.22
C ALA A 67 -5.82 -2.33 1.58
N GLU A 68 -6.96 -1.82 2.06
CA GLU A 68 -7.59 -2.25 3.30
C GLU A 68 -8.11 -3.69 3.21
N ALA A 69 -8.76 -4.08 2.11
CA ALA A 69 -9.21 -5.45 1.89
C ALA A 69 -8.03 -6.43 1.78
N ALA A 70 -6.93 -6.04 1.13
CA ALA A 70 -5.71 -6.84 1.06
C ALA A 70 -5.07 -6.99 2.45
N PHE A 71 -5.01 -5.91 3.24
CA PHE A 71 -4.53 -5.96 4.61
C PHE A 71 -5.42 -6.85 5.49
N GLN A 72 -6.75 -6.72 5.41
CA GLN A 72 -7.68 -7.57 6.15
C GLN A 72 -7.59 -9.04 5.74
N THR A 73 -7.40 -9.33 4.45
CA THR A 73 -7.20 -10.69 3.95
C THR A 73 -5.90 -11.27 4.47
N TRP A 74 -4.82 -10.48 4.47
CA TRP A 74 -3.53 -10.85 5.06
C TRP A 74 -3.67 -11.12 6.56
N LEU A 75 -4.35 -10.23 7.30
CA LEU A 75 -4.63 -10.37 8.72
C LEU A 75 -5.50 -11.59 9.07
N ALA A 76 -6.46 -11.94 8.21
CA ALA A 76 -7.37 -13.05 8.43
C ALA A 76 -6.78 -14.41 8.05
N GLY A 77 -5.72 -14.43 7.23
CA GLY A 77 -5.03 -15.62 6.78
C GLY A 77 -3.62 -15.83 7.37
N GLY A 78 -3.17 -14.93 8.24
CA GLY A 78 -1.87 -14.98 8.94
C GLY A 78 -1.89 -15.77 10.24
#